data_AF-A0A235EVJ8-F1
#
_entry.id   AF-A0A235EVJ8-F1
#
_cell.length_a   1.000
_cell.length_b   1.000
_cell.length_c   1.000
_cell.angle_alpha   90.00
_cell.angle_beta   90.00
_cell.angle_gamma   90.00
#
_symmetry.space_group_name_H-M   'P 1'
#
loop_
_entity.id
_entity.type
_entity.pdbx_description
1 polymer ?
#
loop_
_entity_poly.entity_id
_entity_poly.type
_entity_poly.pdbx_seq_one_letter_code
_entity_poly.pdbx_strand_id
1 'polypeptide(L)'
;MKTTTLLSALLLAGAAGIAAQAYAAADDPALLSRDACTTVRHELDAIDAHLRESQANPAGQSPASDGPGKLALALSPHLDALQTRLPAQGTQRAQASMLLSDMRDALVLIRGASHADARQLAIMRVEGDLRHYNGVLKSLACPTSRPTAL
;
A
#
# COMPACT_ATOMS: atom_id res chain seq x y z
N MET A 1 -36.80 23.26 58.78
CA MET A 1 -35.57 22.65 59.34
C MET A 1 -34.80 22.08 58.14
N LYS A 2 -33.67 22.66 57.70
CA LYS A 2 -32.25 22.32 58.06
C LYS A 2 -32.00 20.80 57.93
N THR A 3 -31.08 20.23 57.14
CA THR A 3 -29.77 20.62 56.53
C THR A 3 -29.36 19.45 55.60
N THR A 4 -29.00 19.66 54.33
CA THR A 4 -27.62 19.81 53.78
C THR A 4 -26.79 18.52 53.61
N THR A 5 -26.62 18.07 52.36
CA THR A 5 -25.36 17.54 51.75
C THR A 5 -25.62 17.45 50.23
N LEU A 6 -25.40 18.46 49.39
CA LEU A 6 -24.15 18.99 48.81
C LEU A 6 -23.13 17.94 48.33
N LEU A 7 -22.74 18.12 47.05
CA LEU A 7 -21.56 17.62 46.33
C LEU A 7 -21.69 16.27 45.60
N SER A 8 -22.15 16.35 44.35
CA SER A 8 -21.33 15.97 43.18
C SER A 8 -21.92 16.61 41.93
N ALA A 9 -21.61 17.89 41.77
CA ALA A 9 -21.58 18.52 40.45
C ALA A 9 -20.35 17.99 39.68
N LEU A 10 -20.41 18.09 38.35
CA LEU A 10 -19.49 17.55 37.34
C LEU A 10 -19.75 16.06 37.05
N LEU A 11 -20.42 15.70 35.95
CA LEU A 11 -20.03 16.06 34.59
C LEU A 11 -21.25 16.41 33.71
N LEU A 12 -21.23 17.66 33.26
CA LEU A 12 -21.91 18.12 32.05
C LEU A 12 -21.30 17.46 30.80
N ALA A 13 -22.13 17.45 29.74
CA ALA A 13 -21.77 17.41 28.33
C ALA A 13 -21.67 16.03 27.66
N GLY A 14 -22.80 15.62 27.09
CA GLY A 14 -22.88 14.64 26.02
C GLY A 14 -24.16 14.85 25.21
N ALA A 15 -24.42 16.10 24.81
CA ALA A 15 -25.54 16.44 23.95
C ALA A 15 -25.33 15.88 22.54
N ALA A 16 -26.43 15.38 21.97
CA ALA A 16 -26.69 15.07 20.57
C ALA A 16 -25.60 15.48 19.55
N GLY A 17 -25.00 14.47 18.92
CA GLY A 17 -24.20 14.59 17.70
C GLY A 17 -24.83 13.75 16.58
N ILE A 18 -26.02 14.18 16.15
CA ILE A 18 -26.55 14.19 14.77
C ILE A 18 -25.99 13.12 13.82
N ALA A 19 -26.86 12.19 13.43
CA ALA A 19 -26.73 11.45 12.18
C ALA A 19 -26.61 12.43 11.00
N ALA A 20 -25.41 12.54 10.44
CA ALA A 20 -25.16 13.21 9.17
C ALA A 20 -24.13 12.41 8.37
N GLN A 21 -24.50 11.21 7.93
CA GLN A 21 -23.93 10.66 6.69
C GLN A 21 -24.68 11.30 5.53
N ALA A 22 -24.43 12.59 5.34
CA ALA A 22 -24.96 13.37 4.24
C ALA A 22 -23.79 14.02 3.50
N TYR A 23 -23.08 13.21 2.71
CA TYR A 23 -22.54 13.66 1.43
C TYR A 23 -22.77 12.55 0.42
N ALA A 24 -23.97 12.56 -0.16
CA ALA A 24 -24.07 12.28 -1.58
C ALA A 24 -23.33 13.42 -2.31
N ALA A 25 -22.02 13.30 -2.46
CA ALA A 25 -21.42 13.71 -3.71
C ALA A 25 -21.59 12.52 -4.62
N ALA A 26 -22.24 12.69 -5.77
CA ALA A 26 -21.97 11.79 -6.87
C ALA A 26 -20.46 11.92 -7.09
N ASP A 27 -19.70 10.92 -6.63
CA ASP A 27 -18.25 10.90 -6.77
C ASP A 27 -17.99 11.00 -8.27
N ASP A 28 -17.63 12.20 -8.72
CA ASP A 28 -16.91 12.33 -9.96
C ASP A 28 -15.70 11.42 -9.75
N PRO A 29 -15.59 10.32 -10.52
CA PRO A 29 -14.58 9.31 -10.23
C PRO A 29 -13.25 10.03 -10.13
N ALA A 30 -12.52 9.68 -9.09
CA ALA A 30 -11.24 10.24 -8.76
C ALA A 30 -10.22 10.02 -9.88
N LEU A 31 -10.27 10.79 -10.96
CA LEU A 31 -9.47 10.47 -12.13
C LEU A 31 -8.01 10.81 -11.87
N LEU A 32 -7.14 9.80 -11.96
CA LEU A 32 -5.72 10.06 -12.21
C LEU A 32 -5.58 10.70 -13.59
N SER A 33 -4.70 11.69 -13.71
CA SER A 33 -4.30 12.16 -15.04
C SER A 33 -3.70 11.00 -15.83
N ARG A 34 -3.82 11.03 -17.16
CA ARG A 34 -3.25 9.99 -18.03
C ARG A 34 -1.75 9.82 -17.77
N ASP A 35 -1.01 10.91 -17.62
CA ASP A 35 0.43 10.88 -17.39
C ASP A 35 0.78 10.29 -16.01
N ALA A 36 0.03 10.65 -14.96
CA ALA A 36 0.21 10.05 -13.65
C ALA A 36 -0.11 8.55 -13.66
N CYS A 37 -1.18 8.15 -14.34
CA CYS A 37 -1.53 6.74 -14.51
C CYS A 37 -0.43 5.96 -15.24
N THR A 38 0.04 6.44 -16.39
CA THR A 38 1.13 5.81 -17.15
C THR A 38 2.39 5.66 -16.32
N THR A 39 2.76 6.72 -15.59
CA THR A 39 3.98 6.75 -14.81
C THR A 39 3.91 5.79 -13.62
N VAL A 40 2.80 5.79 -12.88
CA VAL A 40 2.61 4.85 -11.75
C VAL A 40 2.55 3.42 -12.28
N ARG A 41 1.87 3.20 -13.41
CA ARG A 41 1.75 1.89 -14.05
C ARG A 41 3.10 1.31 -14.42
N HIS A 42 3.97 2.12 -15.01
CA HIS A 42 5.34 1.72 -15.36
C HIS A 42 6.11 1.17 -14.14
N GLU A 43 6.02 1.84 -12.99
CA GLU A 43 6.69 1.36 -11.77
C GLU A 43 6.08 0.06 -11.25
N LEU A 44 4.75 -0.09 -11.26
CA LEU A 44 4.10 -1.32 -10.82
C LEU A 44 4.42 -2.51 -11.74
N ASP A 45 4.47 -2.27 -13.05
CA ASP A 45 4.80 -3.29 -14.05
C ASP A 45 6.27 -3.73 -13.91
N ALA A 46 7.18 -2.80 -13.58
CA ALA A 46 8.58 -3.12 -13.28
C ALA A 46 8.75 -3.94 -12.00
N ILE A 47 8.02 -3.60 -10.93
CA ILE A 47 7.98 -4.40 -9.69
C ILE A 47 7.49 -5.82 -9.99
N ASP A 48 6.38 -5.95 -10.73
CA ASP A 48 5.80 -7.25 -11.09
C ASP A 48 6.78 -8.09 -11.93
N ALA A 49 7.51 -7.46 -12.86
CA ALA A 49 8.54 -8.12 -13.67
C ALA A 49 9.67 -8.68 -12.78
N HIS A 50 10.21 -7.89 -11.85
CA HIS A 50 11.24 -8.34 -10.93
C HIS A 50 10.77 -9.47 -10.02
N LEU A 51 9.52 -9.40 -9.53
CA LEU A 51 8.92 -10.48 -8.75
C LEU A 51 8.83 -11.77 -9.58
N ARG A 52 8.31 -11.69 -10.81
CA ARG A 52 8.23 -12.84 -11.73
C ARG A 52 9.61 -13.42 -12.07
N GLU A 53 10.60 -12.59 -12.35
CA GLU A 53 11.98 -13.03 -12.60
C GLU A 53 12.59 -13.76 -11.40
N SER A 54 12.34 -13.25 -10.18
CA SER A 54 12.82 -13.89 -8.95
C SER A 54 12.20 -15.26 -8.70
N GLN A 55 10.92 -15.43 -9.07
CA GLN A 55 10.22 -16.71 -8.99
C GLN A 55 10.62 -17.70 -10.08
N ALA A 56 10.93 -17.20 -11.29
CA ALA A 56 11.38 -18.01 -12.43
C ALA A 56 12.80 -18.55 -12.23
N ASN A 57 13.61 -17.90 -11.39
CA ASN A 57 14.91 -18.39 -10.94
C ASN A 57 14.88 -18.75 -9.45
N PRO A 58 14.14 -19.80 -9.03
CA PRO A 58 14.00 -20.14 -7.62
C PRO A 58 15.30 -20.65 -6.99
N ALA A 59 16.35 -20.90 -7.77
CA ALA A 59 17.62 -21.45 -7.30
C ALA A 59 18.82 -21.07 -8.17
N GLY A 60 19.60 -20.09 -7.70
CA GLY A 60 21.06 -20.24 -7.67
C GLY A 60 21.39 -21.03 -6.39
N GLN A 61 21.80 -22.28 -6.54
CA GLN A 61 21.80 -23.39 -5.58
C GLN A 61 22.79 -23.29 -4.41
N SER A 62 22.83 -22.16 -3.71
CA SER A 62 23.61 -22.03 -2.48
C SER A 62 22.85 -21.18 -1.47
N PRO A 63 22.86 -21.51 -0.16
CA PRO A 63 22.44 -20.59 0.89
C PRO A 63 23.25 -19.26 0.90
N ALA A 64 24.30 -19.15 0.07
CA ALA A 64 25.06 -17.93 -0.21
C ALA A 64 24.60 -17.15 -1.46
N SER A 65 23.52 -17.54 -2.14
CA SER A 65 22.94 -16.76 -3.23
C SER A 65 22.04 -15.67 -2.67
N ASP A 66 22.50 -14.42 -2.69
CA ASP A 66 21.74 -13.23 -2.27
C ASP A 66 20.53 -12.91 -3.18
N GLY A 67 19.89 -13.89 -3.81
CA GLY A 67 18.76 -13.71 -4.74
C GLY A 67 17.64 -12.85 -4.16
N PRO A 68 17.10 -13.16 -2.97
CA PRO A 68 16.12 -12.30 -2.30
C PRO A 68 16.68 -10.91 -1.95
N GLY A 69 17.93 -10.81 -1.51
CA GLY A 69 18.57 -9.53 -1.22
C GLY A 69 18.70 -8.64 -2.46
N LYS A 70 19.08 -9.21 -3.61
CA LYS A 70 19.13 -8.54 -4.91
C LYS A 70 17.75 -8.10 -5.37
N LEU A 71 16.72 -8.94 -5.19
CA LEU A 71 15.33 -8.56 -5.46
C LEU A 71 14.95 -7.33 -4.64
N ALA A 72 15.17 -7.33 -3.32
CA ALA A 72 14.84 -6.18 -2.48
C ALA A 72 15.57 -4.89 -2.89
N LEU A 73 16.83 -5.00 -3.31
CA LEU A 73 17.58 -3.86 -3.86
C LEU A 73 16.98 -3.36 -5.18
N ALA A 74 16.56 -4.25 -6.07
CA ALA A 74 15.93 -3.90 -7.34
C ALA A 74 14.55 -3.23 -7.15
N LEU A 75 13.76 -3.67 -6.15
CA LEU A 75 12.43 -3.14 -5.89
C LEU A 75 12.44 -1.76 -5.21
N SER A 76 13.45 -1.47 -4.40
CA SER A 76 13.54 -0.23 -3.60
C SER A 76 13.33 1.07 -4.40
N PRO A 77 14.06 1.32 -5.52
CA PRO A 77 13.88 2.55 -6.28
C PRO A 77 12.48 2.72 -6.89
N HIS A 78 11.81 1.61 -7.23
CA HIS A 78 10.43 1.66 -7.75
C HIS A 78 9.44 2.07 -6.65
N LEU A 79 9.59 1.56 -5.42
CA LEU A 79 8.76 1.99 -4.28
C LEU A 79 8.99 3.47 -3.93
N ASP A 80 10.23 3.95 -4.06
CA ASP A 80 10.55 5.36 -3.86
C ASP A 80 9.93 6.25 -4.94
N ALA A 81 9.99 5.83 -6.20
CA ALA A 81 9.31 6.52 -7.30
C ALA A 81 7.79 6.59 -7.08
N LEU A 82 7.16 5.49 -6.66
CA LEU A 82 5.73 5.45 -6.33
C LEU A 82 5.36 6.40 -5.19
N GLN A 83 6.19 6.49 -4.15
CA GLN A 83 5.96 7.40 -3.02
C GLN A 83 5.88 8.87 -3.46
N THR A 84 6.71 9.27 -4.43
CA THR A 84 6.69 10.64 -4.98
C THR A 84 5.48 10.93 -5.87
N ARG A 85 4.76 9.88 -6.30
CA ARG A 85 3.67 9.93 -7.28
C ARG A 85 2.34 9.44 -6.72
N LEU A 86 2.21 9.46 -5.39
CA LEU A 86 0.99 9.09 -4.71
C LEU A 86 -0.22 9.89 -5.26
N PRO A 87 -1.41 9.28 -5.33
CA PRO A 87 -2.64 9.98 -5.68
C PRO A 87 -2.84 11.23 -4.82
N ALA A 88 -3.53 12.23 -5.38
CA ALA A 88 -3.86 13.46 -4.66
C ALA A 88 -5.03 13.28 -3.68
N GLN A 89 -5.98 12.38 -4.00
CA GLN A 89 -7.18 12.19 -3.18
C GLN A 89 -6.91 11.54 -1.84
N GLY A 90 -7.48 12.08 -0.76
CA GLY A 90 -7.14 11.73 0.62
C GLY A 90 -7.23 10.24 0.94
N THR A 91 -8.36 9.59 0.60
CA THR A 91 -8.56 8.16 0.92
C THR A 91 -7.63 7.25 0.13
N GLN A 92 -7.53 7.45 -1.18
CA GLN A 92 -6.69 6.63 -2.06
C GLN A 92 -5.20 6.90 -1.81
N ARG A 93 -4.83 8.14 -1.49
CA ARG A 93 -3.48 8.50 -1.06
C ARG A 93 -3.09 7.76 0.22
N ALA A 94 -3.97 7.76 1.22
CA ALA A 94 -3.72 7.08 2.48
C ALA A 94 -3.54 5.56 2.27
N GLN A 95 -4.44 4.95 1.49
CA GLN A 95 -4.35 3.52 1.15
C GLN A 95 -3.06 3.19 0.37
N ALA A 96 -2.74 3.96 -0.68
CA ALA A 96 -1.51 3.76 -1.45
C ALA A 96 -0.26 3.95 -0.57
N SER A 97 -0.24 4.96 0.32
CA SER A 97 0.88 5.20 1.23
C SER A 97 1.09 4.04 2.21
N MET A 98 0.01 3.49 2.77
CA MET A 98 0.05 2.33 3.66
C MET A 98 0.64 1.12 2.94
N LEU A 99 0.15 0.81 1.74
CA LEU A 99 0.66 -0.31 0.94
C LEU A 99 2.15 -0.15 0.59
N LEU A 100 2.61 1.05 0.24
CA LEU A 100 4.04 1.29 -0.01
C LEU A 100 4.88 1.16 1.27
N SER A 101 4.35 1.56 2.42
CA SER A 101 5.02 1.35 3.70
C SER A 101 5.18 -0.14 3.99
N ASP A 102 4.10 -0.91 3.85
CA ASP A 102 4.11 -2.37 4.08
C ASP A 102 5.09 -3.08 3.14
N MET A 103 5.11 -2.70 1.85
CA MET A 103 6.08 -3.23 0.90
C MET A 103 7.53 -2.90 1.32
N ARG A 104 7.81 -1.67 1.74
CA ARG A 104 9.16 -1.27 2.19
C ARG A 104 9.60 -2.05 3.44
N ASP A 105 8.70 -2.25 4.39
CA ASP A 105 8.97 -3.09 5.57
C ASP A 105 9.24 -4.54 5.17
N ALA A 106 8.48 -5.06 4.21
CA ALA A 106 8.76 -6.37 3.61
C ALA A 106 10.14 -6.41 2.93
N LEU A 107 10.58 -5.35 2.24
CA LEU A 107 11.95 -5.29 1.67
C LEU A 107 13.05 -5.29 2.74
N VAL A 108 12.79 -4.70 3.92
CA VAL A 108 13.71 -4.81 5.07
C VAL A 108 13.79 -6.26 5.54
N LEU A 109 12.64 -6.93 5.68
CA LEU A 109 12.58 -8.34 6.08
C LEU A 109 13.26 -9.26 5.05
N ILE A 110 13.07 -9.05 3.75
CA ILE A 110 13.71 -9.84 2.69
C ILE A 110 15.25 -9.77 2.80
N ARG A 111 15.80 -8.60 3.14
CA ARG A 111 17.25 -8.39 3.29
C ARG A 111 17.81 -8.90 4.61
N GLY A 112 17.05 -8.73 5.70
CA GLY A 112 17.55 -8.94 7.06
C GLY A 112 17.19 -10.29 7.68
N ALA A 113 16.15 -10.97 7.19
CA ALA A 113 15.72 -12.23 7.79
C ALA A 113 16.74 -13.34 7.54
N SER A 114 17.10 -14.08 8.59
CA SER A 114 18.04 -15.20 8.50
C SER A 114 17.43 -16.43 7.83
N HIS A 115 16.12 -16.65 8.03
CA HIS A 115 15.41 -17.82 7.53
C HIS A 115 14.77 -17.58 6.15
N ALA A 116 14.84 -18.59 5.29
CA ALA A 116 14.38 -18.51 3.90
C ALA A 116 12.85 -18.42 3.78
N ASP A 117 12.12 -19.07 4.67
CA ASP A 117 10.66 -19.02 4.77
C ASP A 117 10.16 -17.60 5.12
N ALA A 118 10.83 -16.91 6.06
CA ALA A 118 10.53 -15.53 6.40
C ALA A 118 10.77 -14.59 5.20
N ARG A 119 11.86 -14.79 4.46
CA ARG A 119 12.12 -14.04 3.22
C ARG A 119 11.04 -14.32 2.18
N GLN A 120 10.64 -15.57 2.01
CA GLN A 120 9.57 -15.95 1.08
C GLN A 120 8.22 -15.36 1.46
N LEU A 121 7.87 -15.36 2.75
CA LEU A 121 6.65 -14.74 3.26
C LEU A 121 6.63 -13.23 2.97
N ALA A 122 7.78 -12.56 3.15
CA ALA A 122 7.90 -11.15 2.82
C ALA A 122 7.76 -10.88 1.31
N ILE A 123 8.29 -11.73 0.44
CA ILE A 123 8.06 -11.64 -1.02
C ILE A 123 6.57 -11.78 -1.35
N MET A 124 5.88 -12.79 -0.79
CA MET A 124 4.44 -12.97 -0.97
C MET A 124 3.63 -11.77 -0.46
N ARG A 125 4.08 -11.10 0.60
CA ARG A 125 3.46 -9.86 1.09
C ARG A 125 3.57 -8.74 0.07
N VAL A 126 4.75 -8.52 -0.52
CA VAL A 126 4.94 -7.51 -1.57
C VAL A 126 4.00 -7.77 -2.76
N GLU A 127 3.88 -9.02 -3.19
CA GLU A 127 2.95 -9.41 -4.28
C GLU A 127 1.48 -9.14 -3.91
N GLY A 128 1.11 -9.43 -2.66
CA GLY A 128 -0.22 -9.13 -2.13
C GLY A 128 -0.53 -7.65 -2.17
N ASP A 129 0.37 -6.84 -1.62
CA ASP A 129 0.19 -5.39 -1.55
C ASP A 129 0.21 -4.77 -2.96
N LEU A 130 0.96 -5.34 -3.90
CA LEU A 130 0.98 -4.91 -5.30
C LEU A 130 -0.40 -5.11 -5.95
N ARG A 131 -1.05 -6.24 -5.68
CA ARG A 131 -2.43 -6.49 -6.15
C ARG A 131 -3.42 -5.52 -5.51
N HIS A 132 -3.26 -5.18 -4.23
CA HIS A 132 -4.10 -4.19 -3.57
C HIS A 132 -3.89 -2.78 -4.15
N TYR A 133 -2.64 -2.40 -4.43
CA TYR A 133 -2.32 -1.11 -5.06
C TYR A 133 -2.97 -1.01 -6.45
N ASN A 134 -2.97 -2.10 -7.22
CA ASN A 134 -3.71 -2.18 -8.48
C ASN A 134 -5.21 -1.92 -8.32
N GLY A 135 -5.81 -2.40 -7.22
CA GLY A 135 -7.20 -2.09 -6.86
C GLY A 135 -7.43 -0.61 -6.60
N VAL A 136 -6.50 0.07 -5.91
CA VAL A 136 -6.53 1.52 -5.71
C VAL A 136 -6.47 2.26 -7.05
N LEU A 137 -5.60 1.86 -7.98
CA LEU A 137 -5.54 2.49 -9.30
C LEU A 137 -6.80 2.30 -10.12
N LYS A 138 -7.43 1.13 -10.02
CA LYS A 138 -8.70 0.87 -10.69
C LYS A 138 -9.82 1.80 -10.20
N SER A 139 -9.88 2.11 -8.91
CA SER A 139 -10.85 3.08 -8.37
C SER A 139 -10.59 4.51 -8.82
N LEU A 140 -9.35 4.80 -9.25
CA LEU A 140 -8.91 6.07 -9.81
C LEU A 140 -9.01 6.14 -11.36
N ALA A 141 -9.76 5.21 -11.97
CA ALA A 141 -9.89 5.05 -13.43
C ALA A 141 -8.54 4.92 -14.17
N CYS A 142 -7.51 4.40 -13.50
CA CYS A 142 -6.24 4.05 -14.11
C CYS A 142 -6.24 2.55 -14.45
N PRO A 143 -6.58 2.16 -15.69
CA PRO A 143 -6.70 0.76 -16.06
C PRO A 143 -5.34 0.04 -15.92
N THR A 144 -5.40 -1.26 -15.66
CA THR A 144 -4.25 -2.14 -15.82
C THR A 144 -3.79 -2.10 -17.27
N SER A 145 -2.48 -2.02 -17.50
CA SER A 145 -1.91 -2.27 -18.83
C SER A 145 -2.50 -3.58 -19.36
N ARG A 146 -3.07 -3.57 -20.56
CA ARG A 146 -3.30 -4.85 -21.26
C ARG A 146 -1.93 -5.52 -21.39
N PRO A 147 -1.78 -6.82 -21.07
CA PRO A 147 -0.55 -7.50 -21.42
C PRO A 147 -0.39 -7.35 -22.94
N THR A 148 0.69 -6.70 -23.36
CA THR A 148 1.14 -6.76 -24.75
C THR A 148 1.36 -8.24 -25.01
N ALA A 149 0.52 -8.83 -25.87
CA ALA A 149 0.73 -10.17 -26.35
C ALA A 149 2.15 -10.23 -26.92
N LEU A 150 2.94 -11.18 -26.40
CA LEU A 150 4.29 -11.51 -26.85
C LEU A 150 4.33 -11.74 -28.37
#